data_AF-A0A7Y3AE49-F1
#
_entry.id   AF-A0A7Y3AE49-F1
#
_cell.length_a   1.000
_cell.length_b   1.000
_cell.length_c   1.000
_cell.angle_alpha   90.00
_cell.angle_beta   90.00
_cell.angle_gamma   90.00
#
_symmetry.space_group_name_H-M   'P 1'
#
loop_
_entity.id
_entity.type
_entity.pdbx_description
1 polymer ?
#
loop_
_entity_poly.entity_id
_entity_poly.type
_entity_poly.pdbx_seq_one_letter_code
_entity_poly.pdbx_strand_id
1 'polypeptide(L)' 'MNQFLNFIDRFSAWVGKSFAWCILILTFATTYEVFVRYVLRDPTSWAFDISYIMYGTLFMMAGGYALSRNAHVR' A
#
# COMPACT_ATOMS: atom_id res chain seq x y z
N MET A 1 7.49 -31.67 -4.05
CA MET A 1 8.24 -30.44 -3.69
C MET A 1 7.77 -29.22 -4.48
N ASN A 2 7.66 -29.29 -5.82
CA ASN A 2 7.48 -28.10 -6.67
C ASN A 2 6.11 -27.40 -6.54
N GLN A 3 5.05 -28.14 -6.20
CA GLN A 3 3.71 -27.56 -6.01
C GLN A 3 3.64 -26.58 -4.83
N PHE A 4 4.40 -26.84 -3.76
CA PHE A 4 4.43 -26.00 -2.55
C PHE A 4 5.18 -24.69 -2.81
N LEU A 5 6.30 -24.75 -3.53
CA LEU A 5 7.06 -23.58 -3.97
C LEU A 5 6.23 -22.70 -4.92
N ASN A 6 5.56 -23.30 -5.91
CA ASN A 6 4.68 -22.57 -6.82
C ASN A 6 3.47 -21.93 -6.11
N PHE A 7 2.99 -22.53 -5.02
CA PHE A 7 1.92 -21.94 -4.20
C PHE A 7 2.41 -20.70 -3.46
N ILE A 8 3.61 -20.76 -2.87
CA ILE A 8 4.24 -19.63 -2.18
C ILE A 8 4.52 -18.49 -3.16
N ASP A 9 5.02 -18.77 -4.36
CA ASP A 9 5.23 -17.76 -5.40
C ASP A 9 3.93 -17.09 -5.83
N ARG A 10 2.86 -17.86 -6.06
CA ARG A 10 1.52 -17.30 -6.38
C ARG A 10 0.95 -16.48 -5.23
N PHE A 11 1.13 -16.93 -3.99
CA PHE A 11 0.68 -16.20 -2.82
C PHE A 11 1.41 -14.86 -2.68
N SER A 12 2.74 -14.86 -2.81
CA SER A 12 3.55 -13.65 -2.75
C SER A 12 3.20 -12.66 -3.87
N ALA A 13 3.01 -13.15 -5.10
CA ALA A 13 2.56 -12.33 -6.22
C ALA A 13 1.15 -11.75 -6.01
N TRP A 14 0.24 -12.52 -5.41
CA TRP A 14 -1.11 -12.07 -5.09
C TRP A 14 -1.10 -11.00 -3.99
N VAL A 15 -0.34 -11.20 -2.91
CA VAL A 15 -0.18 -10.24 -1.82
C VAL A 15 0.36 -8.90 -2.34
N GLY A 16 1.38 -8.94 -3.21
CA GLY A 16 1.91 -7.72 -3.83
C GLY A 16 0.88 -6.99 -4.71
N LYS A 17 0.05 -7.73 -5.44
CA LYS A 17 -1.01 -7.17 -6.26
C LYS A 17 -2.15 -6.57 -5.42
N SER A 18 -2.48 -7.18 -4.29
CA SER A 18 -3.42 -6.62 -3.30
C SER A 18 -2.90 -5.30 -2.71
N PHE A 19 -1.60 -5.21 -2.44
CA PHE A 19 -0.99 -3.97 -1.95
C PHE A 19 -0.96 -2.81 -2.95
N ALA A 20 -1.01 -3.09 -4.25
CA ALA A 20 -1.18 -2.05 -5.26
C ALA A 20 -2.51 -1.28 -5.08
N TRP A 21 -3.56 -1.95 -4.58
CA TRP A 21 -4.83 -1.29 -4.27
C TRP A 21 -4.77 -0.38 -3.06
N CYS A 22 -3.89 -0.67 -2.09
CA CYS A 22 -3.68 0.19 -0.93
C CYS A 22 -3.21 1.60 -1.32
N ILE A 23 -2.49 1.77 -2.43
CA ILE A 23 -2.03 3.08 -2.91
C ILE A 23 -3.20 3.94 -3.41
N LEU A 24 -4.20 3.31 -4.04
CA LEU A 24 -5.41 4.00 -4.48
C LEU A 24 -6.25 4.44 -3.28
N ILE A 25 -6.39 3.56 -2.28
CA ILE A 25 -7.10 3.88 -1.04
C ILE A 25 -6.42 5.04 -0.31
N LEU A 26 -5.09 4.99 -0.18
CA LEU A 26 -4.31 6.08 0.39
C LEU A 26 -4.57 7.40 -0.35
N THR A 27 -4.43 7.38 -1.68
CA THR A 27 -4.63 8.58 -2.51
C THR A 27 -6.03 9.16 -2.33
N PHE A 28 -7.05 8.30 -2.28
CA PHE A 28 -8.43 8.72 -2.03
C PHE A 28 -8.61 9.31 -0.62
N ALA A 29 -8.06 8.67 0.40
CA ALA A 29 -8.11 9.14 1.77
C ALA A 29 -7.45 10.52 1.93
N THR A 30 -6.26 10.72 1.35
CA THR A 30 -5.56 12.02 1.39
C THR A 30 -6.32 13.09 0.61
N THR A 31 -6.89 12.76 -0.55
CA THR A 31 -7.70 13.71 -1.34
C THR A 31 -8.97 14.09 -0.59
N TYR A 32 -9.64 13.13 0.06
CA TYR A 32 -10.80 13.36 0.90
C TYR A 32 -10.45 14.28 2.08
N GLU A 33 -9.36 14.01 2.80
CA GLU A 33 -8.91 14.86 3.91
C GLU A 33 -8.67 16.30 3.47
N VAL A 34 -7.96 16.50 2.35
CA VAL A 34 -7.71 17.82 1.76
C VAL A 34 -9.05 18.49 1.43
N PHE A 35 -9.99 17.77 0.81
CA PHE A 35 -11.31 18.31 0.49
C PHE A 35 -12.06 18.76 1.75
N VAL A 36 -12.17 17.90 2.77
CA VAL A 36 -12.90 18.24 4.01
C VAL A 36 -12.20 19.40 4.73
N ARG A 37 -10.87 19.38 4.83
CA ARG A 37 -10.12 20.43 5.52
C ARG A 37 -10.25 21.79 4.84
N TYR A 38 -10.13 21.86 3.52
CA TYR A 38 -10.11 23.14 2.80
C TYR A 38 -11.50 23.62 2.36
N VAL A 39 -12.41 22.70 2.01
CA VAL A 39 -13.76 23.05 1.54
C VAL A 39 -14.76 23.11 2.69
N LEU A 40 -14.77 22.09 3.54
CA LEU A 40 -15.72 21.98 4.65
C LEU A 40 -15.21 22.65 5.94
N ARG A 41 -13.93 23.04 5.99
CA ARG A 41 -13.25 23.65 7.16
C ARG A 41 -13.34 22.79 8.44
N ASP A 42 -13.58 21.49 8.30
CA ASP A 42 -13.75 20.56 9.43
C ASP A 42 -12.62 19.52 9.43
N PRO A 43 -11.50 19.76 10.14
CA PRO A 43 -10.36 18.86 10.10
C PRO A 43 -10.66 17.52 10.79
N THR A 44 -10.59 16.42 10.04
CA THR A 44 -10.71 15.06 10.56
C THR A 44 -9.44 14.63 11.29
N SER A 45 -9.53 14.36 12.60
CA SER A 45 -8.39 13.98 13.45
C SER A 45 -7.73 12.66 13.06
N TRP A 46 -8.52 11.68 12.60
CA TRP A 46 -8.06 10.33 12.25
C TRP A 46 -7.33 10.24 10.90
N ALA A 47 -7.45 11.26 10.04
CA ALA A 47 -6.92 11.19 8.68
C ALA A 47 -5.39 11.20 8.63
N PHE A 48 -4.75 11.91 9.56
CA PHE A 48 -3.30 11.92 9.71
C PHE A 48 -2.77 10.53 10.08
N ASP A 49 -3.39 9.87 11.06
CA ASP A 49 -2.97 8.55 11.55
C ASP A 49 -3.10 7.48 10.46
N ILE A 50 -4.20 7.52 9.69
CA ILE A 50 -4.41 6.60 8.55
C ILE A 50 -3.35 6.80 7.49
N SER A 51 -3.11 8.04 7.07
CA SER A 51 -2.13 8.35 6.03
C SER A 51 -0.72 7.92 6.46
N TYR A 52 -0.36 8.15 7.73
CA TYR A 52 0.94 7.80 8.28
C TYR A 52 1.20 6.28 8.28
N ILE A 53 0.25 5.49 8.79
CA ILE A 53 0.39 4.03 8.87
C ILE A 53 0.36 3.41 7.48
N MET A 54 -0.52 3.87 6.59
CA MET A 54 -0.60 3.34 5.22
C MET A 54 0.67 3.66 4.42
N TYR A 55 1.26 4.85 4.57
CA TYR A 55 2.55 5.17 3.96
C TYR A 55 3.66 4.21 4.42
N GLY A 56 3.76 3.96 5.73
CA GLY A 56 4.73 3.01 6.28
C GLY A 56 4.52 1.58 5.75
N THR A 57 3.26 1.16 5.66
CA THR A 57 2.90 -0.18 5.16
C THR A 57 3.24 -0.33 3.67
N LEU A 58 2.96 0.70 2.87
CA LEU A 58 3.33 0.74 1.45
C LEU A 58 4.85 0.69 1.25
N PHE A 59 5.60 1.43 2.08
CA PHE A 59 7.06 1.44 2.02
C PHE A 59 7.66 0.06 2.33
N MET A 60 7.21 -0.59 3.40
CA MET A 60 7.67 -1.94 3.77
C MET A 60 7.33 -2.97 2.68
N MET A 61 6.15 -2.89 2.08
CA MET A 61 5.72 -3.83 1.04
C MET A 61 6.35 -3.57 -0.32
N ALA A 62 6.69 -2.32 -0.65
CA ALA A 62 7.41 -2.00 -1.88
C ALA A 62 8.77 -2.72 -1.94
N GLY A 63 9.49 -2.80 -0.81
CA GLY A 63 10.74 -3.55 -0.72
C GLY A 63 10.57 -5.06 -0.95
N GLY A 64 9.58 -5.68 -0.28
CA GLY A 64 9.29 -7.11 -0.45
C GLY A 64 8.80 -7.48 -1.85
N TYR A 65 7.99 -6.61 -2.47
CA TYR A 65 7.48 -6.82 -3.83
C TYR A 65 8.56 -6.60 -4.90
N ALA A 66 9.45 -5.61 -4.73
CA ALA A 66 10.57 -5.40 -5.65
C ALA A 66 11.56 -6.59 -5.61
N LEU A 67 11.83 -7.11 -4.40
CA LEU A 67 12.71 -8.27 -4.23
C LEU A 67 12.10 -9.55 -4.84
N SER A 68 10.80 -9.80 -4.62
CA SER A 68 10.11 -10.98 -5.19
C SER A 68 10.03 -10.95 -6.72
N ARG A 69 10.07 -9.76 -7.33
CA ARG A 69 10.08 -9.59 -8.79
C ARG A 69 11.50 -9.53 -9.38
N ASN A 70 12.55 -9.77 -8.58
CA ASN A 70 13.95 -9.59 -9.00
C ASN A 70 14.19 -8.21 -9.65
N ALA A 71 13.46 -7.19 -9.21
CA ALA A 71 13.58 -5.82 -9.69
C ALA A 71 14.64 -5.02 -8.92
N HIS A 72 15.43 -5.69 -8.08
CA HIS A 72 16.54 -5.08 -7.36
C HIS A 72 17.55 -4.54 -8.39
N VAL A 73 17.76 -3.22 -8.38
CA VAL A 73 18.77 -2.58 -9.23
C VAL A 73 20.12 -3.23 -8.93
N ARG A 74 20.80 -3.64 -10.01
CA ARG A 74 22.15 -4.23 -9.96
C ARG A 74 23.19 -3.15 -9.77
#